data_AF-A0A2Z6M7Z0-F1
#
_entry.id   AF-A0A2Z6M7Z0-F1
#
_cell.length_a   1.000
_cell.length_b   1.000
_cell.length_c   1.000
_cell.angle_alpha   90.00
_cell.angle_beta   90.00
_cell.angle_gamma   90.00
#
_symmetry.space_group_name_H-M   'P 1'
#
loop_
_entity.id
_entity.type
_entity.pdbx_description
1 polymer ?
#
loop_
_entity_poly.entity_id
_entity_poly.type
_entity_poly.pdbx_seq_one_letter_code
_entity_poly.pdbx_strand_id
1 'polypeptide(L)'
;MLLRKYGGYLSNLRKEFLKKRKKGKLPKDARKALMDWWNIHYRWPYPTEEEKLQLSENTGLDIKQINNWFINQRKRHWKPSEDMRFAIMEGVSSTGMAGPL
;
A
#
# COMPACT_ATOMS: atom_id res chain seq x y z
N MET A 1 33.12 1.85 32.51
CA MET A 1 32.79 1.80 31.06
C MET A 1 31.42 1.15 30.85
N LEU A 2 30.37 1.97 30.79
CA LEU A 2 28.98 1.51 30.66
C LEU A 2 28.73 0.82 29.30
N LEU A 3 29.42 1.27 28.24
CA LEU A 3 29.30 0.74 26.88
C LEU A 3 29.65 -0.76 26.77
N ARG A 4 30.61 -1.26 27.56
CA ARG A 4 31.03 -2.67 27.50
C ARG A 4 30.04 -3.63 28.17
N LYS A 5 29.31 -3.17 29.20
CA LYS A 5 28.29 -3.96 29.90
C LYS A 5 27.01 -4.11 29.08
N TYR A 6 26.60 -3.04 28.39
CA TYR A 6 25.34 -3.01 27.62
C TYR A 6 25.53 -3.14 26.11
N GLY A 7 26.76 -3.17 25.60
CA GLY A 7 27.04 -3.26 24.16
C GLY A 7 26.40 -4.46 23.46
N GLY A 8 26.36 -5.62 24.13
CA GLY A 8 25.65 -6.80 23.64
C GLY A 8 24.12 -6.62 23.60
N TYR A 9 23.56 -5.98 24.64
CA TYR A 9 22.12 -5.68 24.71
C TYR A 9 21.71 -4.65 23.64
N LEU A 10 22.50 -3.60 23.44
CA LEU A 10 22.30 -2.60 22.39
C LEU A 10 22.42 -3.20 20.99
N SER A 11 23.36 -4.13 20.79
CA SER A 11 23.52 -4.84 19.51
C SER A 11 22.33 -5.76 19.22
N ASN A 12 21.80 -6.46 20.22
CA ASN A 12 20.58 -7.27 20.08
C ASN A 12 19.36 -6.40 19.84
N LEU A 13 19.19 -5.30 20.59
CA LEU A 13 18.09 -4.37 20.41
C LEU A 13 18.11 -3.78 18.99
N ARG A 14 19.28 -3.39 18.49
CA ARG A 14 19.46 -2.92 17.11
C ARG A 14 19.12 -4.00 16.08
N LYS A 15 19.49 -5.27 16.33
CA LYS A 15 19.12 -6.40 15.47
C LYS A 15 17.62 -6.68 15.48
N GLU A 16 16.94 -6.54 16.62
CA GLU A 16 15.48 -6.67 16.73
C GLU A 16 14.76 -5.54 15.99
N PHE A 17 15.22 -4.29 16.11
CA PHE A 17 14.68 -3.16 15.32
C PHE A 17 14.95 -3.31 13.82
N LEU A 18 16.09 -3.88 13.42
CA LEU A 18 16.46 -4.12 12.02
C LEU A 18 15.87 -5.41 11.43
N LYS A 19 15.28 -6.30 12.25
CA LYS A 19 14.55 -7.47 11.75
C LYS A 19 13.29 -6.97 11.04
N LYS A 20 13.42 -6.74 9.73
CA LYS A 20 12.27 -6.65 8.83
C LYS A 20 11.36 -7.84 9.12
N ARG A 21 10.14 -7.56 9.61
CA ARG A 21 9.16 -8.59 9.95
C ARG A 21 9.07 -9.57 8.78
N LYS A 22 9.16 -10.88 9.08
CA LYS A 22 9.15 -11.96 8.08
C LYS A 22 8.01 -11.72 7.08
N LYS A 23 8.28 -11.95 5.79
CA LYS A 23 7.31 -12.03 4.67
C LYS A 23 6.20 -13.02 5.05
N GLY A 24 5.18 -12.53 5.74
CA GLY A 24 4.00 -13.27 6.14
C GLY A 24 2.76 -12.49 5.75
N LYS A 25 1.57 -13.10 5.93
CA LYS A 25 0.30 -12.39 5.75
C LYS A 25 0.30 -11.12 6.61
N LEU A 26 -0.28 -10.03 6.09
CA LEU A 26 -0.41 -8.78 6.83
C LEU A 26 -1.10 -9.02 8.20
N PRO A 27 -0.75 -8.25 9.25
CA PRO A 27 -1.47 -8.27 10.51
C PRO A 27 -2.98 -8.16 10.31
N LYS A 28 -3.79 -8.79 11.16
CA LYS A 28 -5.25 -8.78 11.02
C LYS A 28 -5.81 -7.36 11.07
N ASP A 29 -5.31 -6.56 11.99
CA ASP A 29 -5.77 -5.17 12.20
C ASP A 29 -5.39 -4.29 11.00
N ALA A 30 -4.16 -4.43 10.51
CA ALA A 30 -3.72 -3.75 9.29
C ALA A 30 -4.59 -4.11 8.08
N ARG A 31 -4.96 -5.39 7.92
CA ARG A 31 -5.87 -5.81 6.85
C ARG A 31 -7.26 -5.21 7.03
N LYS A 32 -7.76 -5.12 8.26
CA LYS A 32 -9.07 -4.52 8.55
C LYS A 32 -9.09 -3.05 8.12
N ALA A 33 -8.09 -2.27 8.54
CA ALA A 33 -8.00 -0.86 8.14
C ALA A 33 -7.95 -0.66 6.62
N LEU A 34 -7.17 -1.48 5.91
CA LEU A 34 -7.11 -1.44 4.44
C LEU A 34 -8.45 -1.81 3.79
N MET A 35 -9.18 -2.78 4.36
CA MET A 35 -10.52 -3.15 3.88
C MET A 35 -11.58 -2.09 4.19
N ASP A 36 -11.50 -1.43 5.34
CA ASP A 36 -12.41 -0.36 5.70
C ASP A 36 -12.28 0.80 4.69
N TRP A 37 -11.05 1.22 4.37
CA TRP A 37 -10.81 2.22 3.31
C TRP A 37 -11.31 1.73 1.95
N TRP A 38 -11.03 0.47 1.60
CA TRP A 38 -11.46 -0.14 0.34
C TRP A 38 -12.96 -0.13 0.14
N ASN A 39 -13.73 -0.45 1.18
CA ASN A 39 -15.19 -0.52 1.10
C ASN A 39 -15.80 0.87 0.87
N ILE A 40 -15.25 1.89 1.51
CA ILE A 40 -15.67 3.29 1.33
C ILE A 40 -15.37 3.74 -0.11
N HIS A 41 -14.21 3.36 -0.65
CA HIS A 41 -13.74 3.78 -1.97
C HIS A 41 -13.91 2.71 -3.05
N TYR A 42 -14.86 1.77 -2.89
CA TYR A 42 -14.98 0.63 -3.80
C TYR A 42 -15.23 1.05 -5.25
N ARG A 43 -15.92 2.18 -5.44
CA ARG A 43 -16.17 2.75 -6.77
C ARG A 43 -14.84 3.11 -7.44
N TRP A 44 -13.96 3.85 -6.76
CA TRP A 44 -12.66 4.25 -7.28
C TRP A 44 -11.52 3.94 -6.28
N PRO A 45 -11.03 2.70 -6.22
CA PRO A 45 -10.13 2.25 -5.16
C PRO A 45 -8.67 2.57 -5.47
N TYR A 46 -8.38 3.85 -5.71
CA TYR A 46 -7.05 4.40 -5.95
C TYR A 46 -6.75 5.45 -4.87
N PRO A 47 -6.10 5.06 -3.76
CA PRO A 47 -5.77 6.00 -2.71
C PRO A 47 -4.74 7.03 -3.21
N THR A 48 -4.86 8.28 -2.75
CA THR A 48 -3.85 9.33 -2.99
C THR A 48 -2.57 9.04 -2.20
N GLU A 49 -1.52 9.81 -2.44
CA GLU A 49 -0.27 9.66 -1.68
C GLU A 49 -0.46 9.97 -0.19
N GLU A 50 -1.29 10.97 0.12
CA GLU A 50 -1.65 11.34 1.49
C GLU A 50 -2.43 10.22 2.19
N GLU A 51 -3.39 9.60 1.49
CA GLU A 51 -4.15 8.48 2.05
C GLU A 51 -3.28 7.24 2.26
N LYS A 52 -2.33 6.97 1.35
CA LYS A 52 -1.34 5.91 1.55
C LYS A 52 -0.48 6.18 2.78
N LEU A 53 -0.08 7.43 3.01
CA LEU A 53 0.68 7.81 4.18
C LEU A 53 -0.11 7.62 5.48
N GLN A 54 -1.37 8.07 5.52
CA GLN A 54 -2.26 7.85 6.65
C GLN A 54 -2.47 6.35 6.94
N LEU A 55 -2.67 5.54 5.89
CA LEU A 55 -2.78 4.08 6.03
C LEU A 55 -1.47 3.47 6.54
N SER A 56 -0.31 3.98 6.14
CA SER A 56 1.00 3.55 6.64
C SER A 56 1.15 3.85 8.13
N GLU A 57 0.82 5.06 8.55
CA GLU A 57 0.85 5.47 9.96
C GLU A 57 -0.09 4.62 10.81
N ASN A 58 -1.33 4.43 10.34
CA ASN A 58 -2.35 3.68 11.07
C ASN A 58 -2.06 2.18 11.16
N THR A 59 -1.45 1.59 10.14
CA THR A 59 -1.23 0.13 10.07
C THR A 59 0.19 -0.30 10.40
N GLY A 60 1.14 0.63 10.47
CA GLY A 60 2.58 0.36 10.58
C GLY A 60 3.17 -0.38 9.37
N LEU A 61 2.47 -0.37 8.23
CA LEU A 61 2.92 -0.99 7.00
C LEU A 61 3.71 0.01 6.16
N ASP A 62 4.75 -0.48 5.49
CA ASP A 62 5.46 0.32 4.49
C ASP A 62 4.52 0.67 3.32
N ILE A 63 4.70 1.86 2.74
CA ILE A 63 3.93 2.36 1.60
C ILE A 63 3.95 1.35 0.45
N LYS A 64 5.08 0.67 0.24
CA LYS A 64 5.19 -0.41 -0.75
C LYS A 64 4.24 -1.58 -0.46
N GLN A 65 4.05 -1.95 0.81
CA GLN A 65 3.12 -3.02 1.19
C GLN A 65 1.67 -2.61 0.95
N ILE A 66 1.34 -1.35 1.23
CA ILE A 66 0.02 -0.76 0.96
C ILE A 66 -0.26 -0.75 -0.55
N ASN A 67 0.67 -0.24 -1.36
CA ASN A 67 0.57 -0.25 -2.81
C ASN A 67 0.34 -1.66 -3.37
N ASN A 68 1.15 -2.62 -2.93
CA ASN A 68 1.01 -4.01 -3.35
C ASN A 68 -0.33 -4.61 -2.91
N TRP A 69 -0.83 -4.24 -1.73
CA TRP A 69 -2.13 -4.71 -1.28
C TRP A 69 -3.24 -4.19 -2.18
N PHE A 70 -3.28 -2.88 -2.47
CA PHE A 70 -4.31 -2.29 -3.32
C PHE A 70 -4.27 -2.79 -4.77
N ILE A 71 -3.08 -2.98 -5.34
CA ILE A 71 -2.93 -3.59 -6.67
C ILE A 71 -3.52 -5.01 -6.69
N ASN A 72 -3.16 -5.84 -5.71
CA ASN A 72 -3.67 -7.20 -5.63
C ASN A 72 -5.17 -7.24 -5.32
N GLN A 73 -5.67 -6.32 -4.49
CA GLN A 73 -7.06 -6.22 -4.11
C GLN A 73 -7.93 -5.83 -5.31
N ARG A 74 -7.52 -4.82 -6.10
CA ARG A 74 -8.15 -4.48 -7.39
C ARG A 74 -8.19 -5.65 -8.34
N LYS A 75 -7.05 -6.29 -8.57
CA LYS A 75 -6.97 -7.44 -9.47
C LYS A 75 -7.92 -8.59 -9.10
N ARG A 76 -8.19 -8.80 -7.81
CA ARG A 76 -9.00 -9.93 -7.32
C ARG A 76 -10.48 -9.59 -7.16
N HIS A 77 -10.80 -8.36 -6.76
CA HIS A 77 -12.13 -8.04 -6.22
C HIS A 77 -12.79 -6.80 -6.84
N TRP A 78 -12.08 -6.04 -7.68
CA TRP A 78 -12.68 -4.87 -8.32
C TRP A 78 -13.26 -5.22 -9.69
N LYS A 79 -14.57 -5.03 -9.80
CA LYS A 79 -15.32 -5.16 -11.05
C LYS A 79 -15.98 -3.81 -11.32
N PRO A 80 -15.36 -2.92 -12.12
CA PRO A 80 -15.99 -1.64 -12.43
C PRO A 80 -17.33 -1.87 -13.13
N SER A 81 -18.34 -1.09 -12.75
CA SER A 81 -19.64 -1.07 -13.44
C SER A 81 -19.47 -0.64 -14.90
N GLU A 82 -20.47 -0.94 -15.73
CA GLU A 82 -20.43 -0.64 -17.17
C GLU A 82 -20.18 0.86 -17.44
N ASP A 83 -20.85 1.75 -16.71
CA ASP A 83 -20.63 3.20 -16.75
C ASP A 83 -19.18 3.63 -16.45
N MET A 84 -18.50 2.90 -15.57
CA MET A 84 -17.12 3.18 -15.20
C MET A 84 -16.13 2.65 -16.25
N ARG A 85 -16.48 1.58 -16.96
CA ARG A 85 -15.66 1.08 -18.07
C ARG A 85 -15.54 2.11 -19.19
N PHE A 86 -16.62 2.85 -19.46
CA PHE A 86 -16.61 3.97 -20.42
C PHE A 86 -15.66 5.09 -19.97
N ALA A 87 -15.77 5.55 -18.72
CA ALA A 87 -14.90 6.60 -18.18
C ALA A 87 -13.40 6.22 -18.18
N ILE A 88 -13.07 4.94 -17.97
CA ILE A 88 -11.69 4.45 -18.01
C ILE A 88 -11.15 4.36 -19.46
N MET A 89 -12.00 4.02 -20.45
CA MET A 89 -11.58 3.98 -21.85
C MET A 89 -11.43 5.37 -22.49
N GLU A 90 -12.30 6.34 -22.14
CA GLU A 90 -12.21 7.71 -22.68
C GLU A 90 -10.94 8.45 -22.21
N GLY A 91 -10.40 8.13 -21.03
CA GLY A 91 -9.14 8.68 -20.53
C GLY A 91 -7.86 8.18 -21.22
N VAL A 92 -7.94 7.13 -22.08
CA VAL A 92 -6.79 6.58 -22.82
C VAL A 92 -6.71 7.13 -24.25
N SER A 93 -7.80 7.67 -24.80
CA SER A 93 -7.84 8.15 -26.19
C SER A 93 -7.28 9.56 -26.40
N SER A 94 -6.89 10.31 -25.36
CA SER A 94 -6.39 11.69 -25.49
C SER A 94 -4.86 11.84 -25.56
N THR A 95 -4.07 10.76 -25.58
CA THR A 95 -2.59 10.83 -25.60
C THR A 95 -1.97 10.05 -26.77
N GLY A 96 -2.49 10.25 -27.98
CA GLY A 96 -1.95 9.54 -29.14
C GLY A 96 -2.28 10.14 -30.49
N MET A 97 -2.03 11.44 -30.71
CA MET A 97 -1.91 11.99 -32.07
C MET A 97 -0.97 13.22 -32.09
N ALA A 98 0.33 12.98 -32.24
CA ALA A 98 1.28 13.91 -32.87
C ALA A 98 2.62 13.19 -33.10
N GLY A 99 2.81 12.61 -34.29
CA GLY A 99 4.11 12.23 -34.83
C GLY A 99 4.17 12.70 -36.29
N PRO A 100 5.17 13.50 -36.70
CA PRO A 100 5.21 14.06 -38.04
C PRO A 100 5.68 13.02 -39.07
N LEU A 101 5.34 13.32 -40.32
CA LEU A 101 5.64 12.58 -41.56
C LEU A 101 7.12 12.21 -41.73
#